data_AF-A0A0F9U411-F1
#
_entry.id   AF-A0A0F9U411-F1
#
_cell.length_a   1.000
_cell.length_b   1.000
_cell.length_c   1.000
_cell.angle_alpha   90.00
_cell.angle_beta   90.00
_cell.angle_gamma   90.00
#
_symmetry.space_group_name_H-M   'P 1'
#
loop_
_entity.id
_entity.type
_entity.pdbx_description
1 polymer ?
#
loop_
_entity_poly.entity_id
_entity_poly.type
_entity_poly.pdbx_seq_one_letter_code
_entity_poly.pdbx_strand_id
1 'polypeptide(L)'
;MAVSNTVTYTADDGGVTINEGGSYGPPEEIASSRLRNDPLVSAVAQEFRERLAASGTSISAATAANPPVITSGGHGLQNGSKIHIIGVLGMVELNNRYYTINNRTATTFELQEPAALGESSSDVDGTGFTAWTSGGTVTVAGISGTATVSLG
;
A
#
# COMPACT_ATOMS: atom_id res chain seq x y z
N MET A 1 10.63 30.31 -17.05
CA MET A 1 10.96 29.59 -15.81
C MET A 1 9.78 28.65 -15.57
N ALA A 2 9.97 27.33 -15.73
CA ALA A 2 8.88 26.37 -15.57
C ALA A 2 8.44 26.36 -14.11
N VAL A 3 7.12 26.41 -13.87
CA VAL A 3 6.54 26.32 -12.54
C VAL A 3 6.30 24.85 -12.27
N SER A 4 7.10 24.25 -11.39
CA SER A 4 6.92 22.85 -10.98
C SER A 4 5.85 22.78 -9.89
N ASN A 5 4.71 22.15 -10.17
CA ASN A 5 3.67 21.90 -9.18
C ASN A 5 3.82 20.47 -8.63
N THR A 6 3.94 20.32 -7.31
CA THR A 6 4.01 19.00 -6.68
C THR A 6 2.63 18.62 -6.18
N VAL A 7 2.05 17.53 -6.69
CA VAL A 7 0.79 16.98 -6.20
C VAL A 7 1.09 15.78 -5.32
N THR A 8 0.71 15.85 -4.05
CA THR A 8 0.92 14.74 -3.11
C THR A 8 -0.37 13.93 -3.02
N TYR A 9 -0.28 12.62 -3.25
CA TYR A 9 -1.40 11.70 -3.06
C TYR A 9 -1.19 10.91 -1.76
N THR A 10 -2.16 10.97 -0.87
CA THR A 10 -2.19 10.12 0.32
C THR A 10 -3.47 9.32 0.29
N ALA A 11 -3.36 7.99 0.38
CA ALA A 11 -4.53 7.14 0.45
C ALA A 11 -4.42 6.15 1.61
N ASP A 12 -5.46 6.15 2.42
CA ASP A 12 -5.72 5.23 3.52
C ASP A 12 -7.01 4.44 3.23
N ASP A 13 -7.44 3.62 4.18
CA ASP A 13 -8.67 2.80 4.08
C ASP A 13 -9.93 3.66 3.79
N GLY A 14 -9.88 4.98 4.05
CA GLY A 14 -10.93 5.94 3.76
C GLY A 14 -10.96 6.54 2.33
N GLY A 15 -9.97 6.25 1.47
CA GLY A 15 -9.92 6.71 0.08
C GLY A 15 -8.69 7.55 -0.30
N VAL A 16 -8.70 8.14 -1.50
CA VAL A 16 -7.58 8.94 -2.03
C VAL A 16 -7.80 10.42 -1.75
N THR A 17 -6.92 11.03 -0.95
CA THR A 17 -6.88 12.48 -0.74
C THR A 17 -5.80 13.10 -1.64
N ILE A 18 -6.19 14.14 -2.38
CA ILE A 18 -5.29 14.99 -3.19
C ILE A 18 -4.88 16.21 -2.37
N ASN A 19 -3.58 16.36 -2.07
CA ASN A 19 -3.05 17.53 -1.38
C ASN A 19 -2.23 18.37 -2.37
N GLU A 20 -2.78 19.52 -2.77
CA GLU A 20 -2.06 20.52 -3.59
C GLU A 20 -1.12 21.33 -2.67
N GLY A 21 0.17 20.99 -2.65
CA GLY A 21 1.16 21.73 -1.87
C GLY A 21 1.74 22.90 -2.66
N GLY A 22 1.31 24.13 -2.37
CA GLY A 22 1.90 25.36 -2.93
C GLY A 22 1.27 26.64 -2.35
N SER A 23 2.09 27.68 -2.09
CA SER A 23 1.59 29.03 -1.76
C SER A 23 1.29 29.75 -3.07
N TYR A 24 0.04 29.71 -3.51
CA TYR A 24 -0.38 30.31 -4.76
C TYR A 24 -0.75 31.79 -4.57
N GLY A 25 -0.11 32.68 -5.33
CA GLY A 25 -0.66 34.01 -5.62
C GLY A 25 -1.61 33.93 -6.82
N PRO A 26 -2.54 34.88 -7.02
CA PRO A 26 -3.60 34.78 -8.04
C PRO A 26 -2.99 34.72 -9.46
N PRO A 27 -3.07 33.55 -10.15
CA PRO A 27 -4.15 33.18 -11.07
C PRO A 27 -4.52 31.68 -10.96
N GLU A 28 -5.22 31.30 -9.90
CA GLU A 28 -5.39 29.91 -9.43
C GLU A 28 -6.28 28.99 -10.29
N GLU A 29 -7.14 29.48 -11.17
CA GLU A 29 -8.15 28.63 -11.81
C GLU A 29 -7.60 27.72 -12.94
N ILE A 30 -6.51 28.13 -13.58
CA ILE A 30 -5.92 27.44 -14.75
C ILE A 30 -4.94 26.32 -14.38
N ALA A 31 -4.33 26.37 -13.18
CA ALA A 31 -3.42 25.33 -12.71
C ALA A 31 -4.18 24.08 -12.24
N SER A 32 -5.22 24.26 -11.41
CA SER A 32 -6.02 23.15 -10.86
C SER A 32 -6.90 22.46 -11.91
N SER A 33 -7.24 23.10 -13.02
CA SER A 33 -7.99 22.49 -14.14
C SER A 33 -7.09 21.70 -15.11
N ARG A 34 -5.84 22.14 -15.31
CA ARG A 34 -4.83 21.40 -16.11
C ARG A 34 -4.32 20.16 -15.37
N LEU A 35 -4.13 20.25 -14.06
CA LEU A 35 -3.73 19.11 -13.22
C LEU A 35 -4.82 18.03 -13.15
N ARG A 36 -6.10 18.41 -13.00
CA ARG A 36 -7.23 17.45 -12.98
C ARG A 36 -7.44 16.70 -14.30
N ASN A 37 -7.00 17.26 -15.42
CA ASN A 37 -7.10 16.66 -16.76
C ASN A 37 -5.77 16.09 -17.27
N ASP A 38 -4.71 16.09 -16.46
CA ASP A 38 -3.43 15.53 -16.87
C ASP A 38 -3.53 13.99 -16.91
N PRO A 39 -3.19 13.34 -18.02
CA PRO A 39 -3.22 11.88 -18.13
C PRO A 39 -2.34 11.19 -17.08
N LEU A 40 -1.26 11.83 -16.60
CA LEU A 40 -0.42 11.32 -15.53
C LEU A 40 -1.14 11.35 -14.17
N VAL A 41 -1.96 12.38 -13.92
CA VAL A 41 -2.79 12.48 -12.70
C VAL A 41 -3.89 11.41 -12.72
N SER A 42 -4.54 11.18 -13.86
CA SER A 42 -5.54 10.12 -14.01
C SER A 42 -4.94 8.72 -13.87
N ALA A 43 -3.74 8.49 -14.45
CA ALA A 43 -3.02 7.23 -14.33
C ALA A 43 -2.58 6.96 -12.89
N VAL A 44 -2.00 7.94 -12.19
CA VAL A 44 -1.63 7.78 -10.78
C VAL A 44 -2.87 7.51 -9.92
N ALA A 45 -3.96 8.25 -10.12
CA ALA A 45 -5.20 7.98 -9.40
C ALA A 45 -5.76 6.57 -9.69
N GLN A 46 -5.55 6.03 -10.89
CA GLN A 46 -5.95 4.66 -11.25
C GLN A 46 -5.09 3.61 -10.54
N GLU A 47 -3.77 3.75 -10.55
CA GLU A 47 -2.85 2.85 -9.84
C GLU A 47 -3.17 2.77 -8.33
N PHE A 48 -3.57 3.91 -7.74
CA PHE A 48 -3.98 3.95 -6.33
C PHE A 48 -5.32 3.26 -6.07
N ARG A 49 -6.31 3.40 -6.96
CA ARG A 49 -7.60 2.67 -6.85
C ARG A 49 -7.40 1.17 -6.94
N GLU A 50 -6.51 0.71 -7.81
CA GLU A 50 -6.22 -0.71 -7.99
C GLU A 50 -5.51 -1.31 -6.76
N ARG A 51 -4.65 -0.53 -6.08
CA ARG A 51 -4.03 -0.93 -4.81
C ARG A 51 -5.04 -1.01 -3.65
N LEU A 52 -6.04 -0.14 -3.62
CA LEU A 52 -7.09 -0.22 -2.60
C LEU A 52 -8.06 -1.38 -2.87
N ALA A 53 -8.33 -1.69 -4.14
CA ALA A 53 -9.16 -2.84 -4.54
C ALA A 53 -8.58 -4.20 -4.10
N ALA A 54 -7.28 -4.26 -3.78
CA ALA A 54 -6.59 -5.42 -3.22
C ALA A 54 -6.85 -5.63 -1.71
N SER A 55 -7.57 -4.73 -1.04
CA SER A 55 -7.94 -4.85 0.38
C SER A 55 -9.04 -5.89 0.58
N GLY A 56 -9.02 -6.60 1.72
CA GLY A 56 -10.00 -7.62 2.05
C GLY A 56 -9.72 -9.00 1.43
N THR A 57 -8.48 -9.27 1.02
CA THR A 57 -8.10 -10.53 0.38
C THR A 57 -7.91 -11.65 1.41
N SER A 58 -8.34 -12.87 1.08
CA SER A 58 -8.30 -14.02 1.99
C SER A 58 -6.95 -14.72 1.96
N ILE A 59 -6.50 -15.20 3.13
CA ILE A 59 -5.32 -16.07 3.26
C ILE A 59 -5.74 -17.53 3.08
N SER A 60 -5.00 -18.29 2.27
CA SER A 60 -5.23 -19.71 2.04
C SER A 60 -4.10 -20.62 2.55
N ALA A 61 -2.94 -20.04 2.89
CA ALA A 61 -1.87 -20.70 3.65
C ALA A 61 -0.90 -19.67 4.22
N ALA A 62 -0.16 -20.06 5.26
CA ALA A 62 0.99 -19.31 5.78
C ALA A 62 2.09 -20.26 6.26
N THR A 63 3.35 -19.89 6.09
CA THR A 63 4.51 -20.68 6.55
C THR A 63 5.10 -20.14 7.85
N ALA A 64 5.54 -21.04 8.73
CA ALA A 64 6.36 -20.70 9.89
C ALA A 64 7.84 -20.63 9.45
N ALA A 65 8.24 -19.47 8.94
CA ALA A 65 9.56 -19.22 8.35
C ALA A 65 10.03 -17.80 8.69
N ASN A 66 11.26 -17.47 8.29
CA ASN A 66 11.83 -16.13 8.41
C ASN A 66 12.31 -15.67 7.01
N PRO A 67 11.53 -14.87 6.27
CA PRO A 67 10.18 -14.37 6.60
C PRO A 67 9.04 -15.40 6.38
N PRO A 68 7.87 -15.23 7.03
CA PRO A 68 6.64 -15.94 6.68
C PRO A 68 6.22 -15.64 5.25
N VAL A 69 5.85 -16.70 4.52
CA VAL A 69 5.23 -16.60 3.20
C VAL A 69 3.73 -16.81 3.35
N ILE A 70 2.95 -15.84 2.91
CA ILE A 70 1.49 -15.89 2.87
C ILE A 70 1.05 -16.26 1.47
N THR A 71 0.14 -17.22 1.36
CA THR A 71 -0.55 -17.55 0.10
C THR A 71 -1.91 -16.88 0.09
N SER A 72 -2.17 -16.08 -0.95
CA SER A 72 -3.45 -15.43 -1.22
C SER A 72 -3.62 -15.28 -2.72
N GLY A 73 -4.56 -16.00 -3.33
CA GLY A 73 -4.70 -16.03 -4.80
C GLY A 73 -5.24 -14.71 -5.36
N GLY A 74 -4.59 -14.15 -6.38
CA GLY A 74 -5.12 -12.98 -7.10
C GLY A 74 -5.21 -11.73 -6.23
N HIS A 75 -4.34 -11.60 -5.23
CA HIS A 75 -4.48 -10.61 -4.17
C HIS A 75 -4.36 -9.15 -4.65
N GLY A 76 -3.75 -8.86 -5.81
CA GLY A 76 -3.60 -7.49 -6.32
C GLY A 76 -2.66 -6.58 -5.50
N LEU A 77 -2.29 -6.99 -4.28
CA LEU A 77 -1.36 -6.30 -3.38
C LEU A 77 0.00 -6.05 -4.04
N GLN A 78 0.73 -5.04 -3.58
CA GLN A 78 2.01 -4.58 -4.15
C GLN A 78 3.11 -4.54 -3.07
N ASN A 79 4.36 -4.80 -3.45
CA ASN A 79 5.52 -4.65 -2.55
C ASN A 79 5.55 -3.23 -1.95
N GLY A 80 5.98 -3.12 -0.68
CA GLY A 80 6.01 -1.86 0.06
C GLY A 80 4.65 -1.37 0.57
N SER A 81 3.55 -2.07 0.25
CA SER A 81 2.23 -1.73 0.82
C SER A 81 2.14 -2.16 2.27
N LYS A 82 1.59 -1.28 3.12
CA LYS A 82 1.28 -1.60 4.51
C LYS A 82 -0.06 -2.32 4.58
N ILE A 83 -0.09 -3.43 5.30
CA ILE A 83 -1.28 -4.27 5.47
C ILE A 83 -1.53 -4.56 6.94
N HIS A 84 -2.75 -4.95 7.24
CA HIS A 84 -3.21 -5.43 8.54
C HIS A 84 -3.84 -6.82 8.35
N ILE A 85 -3.47 -7.78 9.21
CA ILE A 85 -3.98 -9.15 9.13
C ILE A 85 -4.90 -9.44 10.32
N ILE A 86 -6.07 -10.02 10.04
CA ILE A 86 -7.06 -10.41 11.06
C ILE A 86 -7.68 -11.78 10.75
N GLY A 87 -8.24 -12.44 11.77
CA GLY A 87 -9.06 -13.64 11.59
C GLY A 87 -8.31 -14.92 11.18
N VAL A 88 -6.99 -14.97 11.35
CA VAL A 88 -6.18 -16.18 11.16
C VAL A 88 -6.41 -17.14 12.31
N LEU A 89 -6.64 -18.42 12.01
CA LEU A 89 -6.70 -19.50 12.98
C LEU A 89 -5.44 -20.37 12.89
N GLY A 90 -5.00 -20.92 14.03
CA GLY A 90 -3.74 -21.65 14.11
C GLY A 90 -2.58 -20.69 14.36
N MET A 91 -2.15 -19.95 13.32
CA MET A 91 -1.04 -18.97 13.34
C MET A 91 -1.51 -17.60 13.82
N VAL A 92 -1.95 -17.52 15.09
CA VAL A 92 -2.61 -16.33 15.65
C VAL A 92 -1.68 -15.15 15.88
N GLU A 93 -0.36 -15.37 15.86
CA GLU A 93 0.70 -14.37 15.98
C GLU A 93 0.67 -13.34 14.84
N LEU A 94 -0.02 -13.68 13.74
CA LEU A 94 -0.27 -12.78 12.61
C LEU A 94 -1.41 -11.79 12.86
N ASN A 95 -2.34 -12.10 13.76
CA ASN A 95 -3.54 -11.30 13.95
C ASN A 95 -3.25 -9.98 14.66
N ASN A 96 -4.03 -8.95 14.29
CA ASN A 96 -4.03 -7.63 14.91
C ASN A 96 -2.64 -6.95 14.86
N ARG A 97 -1.89 -7.22 13.79
CA ARG A 97 -0.56 -6.66 13.52
C ARG A 97 -0.48 -6.09 12.12
N TYR A 98 0.35 -5.06 11.98
CA TYR A 98 0.66 -4.45 10.69
C TYR A 98 1.93 -5.07 10.12
N TYR A 99 1.98 -5.17 8.79
CA TYR A 99 3.11 -5.69 8.04
C TYR A 99 3.37 -4.86 6.79
N THR A 100 4.58 -4.97 6.25
CA THR A 100 4.91 -4.53 4.89
C THR A 100 5.03 -5.74 3.99
N ILE A 101 4.47 -5.65 2.79
CA ILE A 101 4.57 -6.69 1.77
C ILE A 101 5.93 -6.66 1.09
N ASN A 102 6.58 -7.82 1.02
CA ASN A 102 7.80 -8.02 0.24
C ASN A 102 7.71 -9.26 -0.66
N ASN A 103 8.61 -9.38 -1.64
CA ASN A 103 8.78 -10.55 -2.51
C ASN A 103 7.46 -11.11 -3.10
N ARG A 104 6.53 -10.23 -3.49
CA ARG A 104 5.24 -10.68 -4.01
C ARG A 104 5.36 -11.44 -5.32
N THR A 105 4.43 -12.37 -5.50
CA THR A 105 4.03 -12.94 -6.78
C THR A 105 2.56 -12.61 -7.06
N ALA A 106 1.92 -13.31 -7.99
CA ALA A 106 0.48 -13.20 -8.21
C ALA A 106 -0.36 -13.87 -7.10
N THR A 107 0.24 -14.78 -6.33
CA THR A 107 -0.48 -15.61 -5.36
C THR A 107 0.19 -15.72 -4.00
N THR A 108 1.36 -15.10 -3.82
CA THR A 108 2.12 -15.17 -2.57
C THR A 108 2.82 -13.85 -2.27
N PHE A 109 3.16 -13.63 -1.00
CA PHE A 109 4.03 -12.55 -0.57
C PHE A 109 4.67 -12.88 0.78
N GLU A 110 5.75 -12.18 1.10
CA GLU A 110 6.46 -12.27 2.38
C GLU A 110 6.11 -11.10 3.30
N LEU A 111 6.21 -11.34 4.61
CA LEU A 111 5.95 -10.34 5.64
C LEU A 111 7.23 -9.72 6.17
N GLN A 112 7.27 -8.39 6.15
CA GLN A 112 8.27 -7.58 6.85
C GLN A 112 7.62 -6.75 7.95
N GLU A 113 8.40 -6.41 8.98
CA GLU A 113 8.03 -5.42 9.98
C GLU A 113 7.77 -4.06 9.30
N PRO A 114 6.77 -3.29 9.76
CA PRO A 114 6.49 -1.97 9.21
C PRO A 114 7.70 -1.04 9.35
N ALA A 115 8.21 -0.52 8.24
CA ALA A 115 9.21 0.55 8.30
C ALA A 115 8.63 1.82 8.95
N ALA A 116 9.39 2.36 9.91
CA ALA A 116 9.24 3.73 10.35
C ALA A 116 9.67 4.71 9.23
N LEU A 117 9.23 5.96 9.30
CA LEU A 117 9.59 6.96 8.29
C LEU A 117 11.11 7.14 8.22
N GLY A 118 11.70 6.85 7.05
CA GLY A 118 13.13 6.96 6.80
C GLY A 118 13.95 5.69 7.07
N GLU A 119 13.31 4.62 7.53
CA GLU A 119 13.97 3.35 7.88
C GLU A 119 13.70 2.25 6.85
N SER A 120 14.60 1.27 6.78
CA SER A 120 14.41 0.04 6.00
C SER A 120 13.49 -0.92 6.74
N SER A 121 12.67 -1.68 6.00
CA SER A 121 11.90 -2.80 6.59
C SER A 121 12.83 -3.97 6.88
N SER A 122 12.49 -4.78 7.88
CA SER A 122 13.19 -6.01 8.24
C SER A 122 12.22 -7.19 8.22
N ASP A 123 12.73 -8.40 7.96
CA ASP A 123 11.89 -9.58 7.87
C ASP A 123 11.25 -9.90 9.22
N VAL A 124 9.98 -10.33 9.19
CA VAL A 124 9.32 -10.90 10.37
C VAL A 124 9.95 -12.26 10.63
N ASP A 125 10.42 -12.53 11.85
CA ASP A 125 10.81 -13.89 12.22
C ASP A 125 9.58 -14.69 12.70
N GLY A 126 9.06 -15.56 11.83
CA GLY A 126 7.95 -16.47 12.13
C GLY A 126 8.36 -17.92 12.36
N THR A 127 9.65 -18.21 12.55
CA THR A 127 10.12 -19.60 12.76
C THR A 127 9.49 -20.28 13.96
N GLY A 128 9.12 -19.50 14.99
CA GLY A 128 8.43 -19.97 16.19
C GLY A 128 6.90 -19.90 16.13
N PHE A 129 6.31 -19.46 15.02
CA PHE A 129 4.85 -19.34 14.92
C PHE A 129 4.20 -20.72 14.85
N THR A 130 2.99 -20.81 15.39
CA THR A 130 2.17 -22.01 15.26
C THR A 130 1.72 -22.22 13.80
N ALA A 131 1.36 -23.46 13.47
CA ALA A 131 0.89 -23.78 12.12
C ALA A 131 -0.43 -23.07 11.80
N TRP A 132 -0.52 -22.49 10.59
CA TRP A 132 -1.78 -21.98 10.07
C TRP A 132 -2.77 -23.12 9.85
N THR A 133 -4.03 -22.89 10.19
CA THR A 133 -5.09 -23.90 10.02
C THR A 133 -6.18 -23.46 9.05
N SER A 134 -6.64 -22.21 9.15
CA SER A 134 -7.67 -21.64 8.28
C SER A 134 -7.81 -20.14 8.50
N GLY A 135 -8.59 -19.49 7.64
CA GLY A 135 -8.99 -18.09 7.81
C GLY A 135 -7.85 -17.11 7.55
N GLY A 136 -8.11 -15.85 7.88
CA GLY A 136 -7.22 -14.74 7.61
C GLY A 136 -7.74 -13.82 6.51
N THR A 137 -7.76 -12.52 6.80
CA THR A 137 -8.05 -11.45 5.87
C THR A 137 -6.94 -10.42 5.93
N VAL A 138 -6.50 -9.97 4.77
CA VAL A 138 -5.50 -8.93 4.59
C VAL A 138 -6.22 -7.64 4.20
N THR A 139 -6.11 -6.61 5.01
CA THR A 139 -6.65 -5.27 4.73
C THR A 139 -5.49 -4.32 4.44
N VAL A 140 -5.60 -3.50 3.39
CA VAL A 140 -4.59 -2.47 3.09
C VAL A 140 -4.73 -1.34 4.10
N ALA A 141 -3.66 -1.08 4.87
CA ALA A 141 -3.65 -0.11 5.96
C ALA A 141 -3.05 1.25 5.57
N GLY A 142 -2.40 1.35 4.41
CA GLY A 142 -1.89 2.61 3.90
C GLY A 142 -1.12 2.45 2.59
N ILE A 143 -1.43 3.33 1.65
CA ILE A 143 -0.66 3.53 0.42
C ILE A 143 -0.29 5.03 0.33
N SER A 144 0.99 5.34 0.55
CA SER A 144 1.52 6.68 0.33
C SER A 144 2.29 6.70 -0.98
N GLY A 145 2.09 7.71 -1.81
CA GLY A 145 2.92 7.93 -3.00
C GLY A 145 2.82 9.37 -3.49
N THR A 146 3.95 9.92 -3.89
CA THR A 146 4.07 11.29 -4.38
C THR A 146 4.15 11.26 -5.90
N ALA A 147 3.36 12.08 -6.60
CA ALA A 147 3.51 12.25 -8.04
C ALA A 147 3.89 13.70 -8.33
N THR A 148 5.09 13.90 -8.87
CA THR A 148 5.54 15.22 -9.30
C THR A 148 5.08 15.46 -10.73
N VAL A 149 4.23 16.47 -10.94
CA VAL A 149 3.77 16.85 -12.28
C VAL A 149 4.50 18.14 -12.68
N SER A 150 5.40 18.06 -13.64
CA SER A 150 6.04 19.26 -14.19
C SER A 150 5.19 19.82 -15.32
N LEU A 151 4.60 20.99 -15.11
CA LEU A 151 3.93 21.72 -16.19
C LEU A 151 5.00 22.44 -17.04
N GLY A 152 5.00 22.17 -18.35
CA GLY A 152 5.80 22.90 -19.34
C GLY A 152 5.22 24.27 -19.66
#